data_AF-A0A8D8FE64-F1
#
_entry.id   AF-A0A8D8FE64-F1
#
_cell.length_a   1.000
_cell.length_b   1.000
_cell.length_c   1.000
_cell.angle_alpha   90.00
_cell.angle_beta   90.00
_cell.angle_gamma   90.00
#
_symmetry.space_group_name_H-M   'P 1'
#
loop_
_entity.id
_entity.type
_entity.pdbx_description
1 polymer ?
#
loop_
_entity_poly.entity_id
_entity_poly.type
_entity_poly.pdbx_seq_one_letter_code
_entity_poly.pdbx_strand_id
1 'polypeptide(L)'
;MEMAVLVPVASLVGGYKINGKVLILPIQGEGKSNMTMENCHIQLKWTGKLVEKAGKQFYQVDKLKATFDTTRFHMHFSNLFNGDKALGDNMNQFLNDNWQDILKELKPSIVAAFAQIFQRVVTNVFDKVPYAELYQ
;
A
#
# COMPACT_ATOMS: atom_id res chain seq x y z
N MET A 1 3.86 -9.45 17.80
CA MET A 1 5.02 -9.55 16.90
C MET A 1 5.08 -8.31 16.02
N GLU A 2 6.27 -7.93 15.60
CA GLU A 2 6.49 -6.84 14.66
C GLU A 2 7.54 -7.20 13.62
N MET A 3 7.42 -6.61 12.44
CA MET A 3 8.35 -6.77 11.34
C MET A 3 8.49 -5.45 10.60
N ALA A 4 9.73 -5.06 10.33
CA ALA A 4 10.05 -3.93 9.48
C ALA A 4 10.64 -4.45 8.17
N VAL A 5 10.17 -3.91 7.05
CA VAL A 5 10.63 -4.28 5.71
C VAL A 5 10.99 -3.00 4.96
N LEU A 6 12.20 -2.96 4.41
CA LEU A 6 12.59 -1.95 3.43
C LEU A 6 12.33 -2.50 2.03
N VAL A 7 11.47 -1.81 1.28
CA VAL A 7 11.20 -2.10 -0.13
C VAL A 7 11.77 -0.94 -0.96
N PRO A 8 12.85 -1.17 -1.72
CA PRO A 8 13.51 -0.10 -2.48
C PRO A 8 12.58 0.62 -3.46
N VAL A 9 11.70 -0.13 -4.13
CA VAL A 9 10.71 0.42 -5.07
C VAL A 9 9.41 -0.37 -4.97
N ALA A 10 8.29 0.34 -4.78
CA ALA A 10 6.95 -0.25 -4.79
C ALA A 10 6.06 0.51 -5.77
N SER A 11 5.48 -0.17 -6.76
CA SER A 11 4.64 0.46 -7.78
C SER A 11 3.22 -0.09 -7.77
N LEU A 12 2.24 0.80 -7.80
CA LEU A 12 0.83 0.53 -8.02
C LEU A 12 0.49 0.97 -9.44
N VAL A 13 0.41 -0.01 -10.34
CA VAL A 13 0.11 0.22 -11.76
C VAL A 13 -1.23 -0.40 -12.08
N GLY A 14 -2.11 0.35 -12.73
CA GLY A 14 -3.46 -0.16 -13.01
C GLY A 14 -4.33 0.80 -13.78
N GLY A 15 -5.54 0.33 -14.10
CA GLY A 15 -6.61 1.19 -14.61
C GLY A 15 -7.10 2.12 -13.51
N TYR A 16 -7.41 3.37 -13.85
CA TYR A 16 -8.02 4.33 -12.95
C TYR A 16 -9.22 5.00 -13.62
N LYS A 17 -10.14 5.45 -12.78
CA LYS A 17 -11.22 6.38 -13.14
C LYS A 17 -11.38 7.37 -12.00
N ILE A 18 -11.26 8.65 -12.30
CA ILE A 18 -11.37 9.72 -11.31
C ILE A 18 -12.32 10.79 -11.84
N ASN A 19 -13.17 11.30 -10.94
CA ASN A 19 -13.95 12.51 -11.14
C ASN A 19 -14.16 13.14 -9.76
N GLY A 20 -13.46 14.23 -9.49
CA GLY A 20 -13.49 14.85 -8.17
C GLY A 20 -12.49 15.98 -8.05
N LYS A 21 -11.89 16.09 -6.86
CA LYS A 21 -10.88 17.08 -6.55
C LYS A 21 -9.71 16.44 -5.83
N VAL A 22 -8.51 16.93 -6.10
CA VAL A 22 -7.30 16.63 -5.34
C VAL A 22 -6.88 17.92 -4.66
N LEU A 23 -6.79 17.92 -3.33
CA LEU A 23 -6.72 19.13 -2.51
C LEU A 23 -7.89 20.09 -2.87
N ILE A 24 -7.60 21.13 -3.66
CA ILE A 24 -8.60 22.11 -4.14
C ILE A 24 -8.84 22.04 -5.66
N LEU A 25 -8.01 21.32 -6.41
CA LEU A 25 -8.03 21.34 -7.86
C LEU A 25 -8.95 20.24 -8.40
N PRO A 26 -9.83 20.56 -9.37
CA PRO A 26 -10.64 19.56 -10.04
C PRO A 26 -9.76 18.62 -10.85
N ILE A 27 -10.07 17.33 -10.80
CA ILE A 27 -9.41 16.30 -11.59
C ILE A 27 -10.46 15.33 -12.14
N GLN A 28 -10.32 15.02 -13.43
CA GLN A 28 -11.13 14.01 -14.08
C GLN A 28 -10.28 13.25 -15.10
N GLY A 29 -10.57 11.97 -15.28
CA GLY A 29 -9.88 11.14 -16.26
C GLY A 29 -10.16 9.66 -16.07
N GLU A 30 -9.94 8.90 -17.14
CA GLU A 30 -10.04 7.45 -17.14
C GLU A 30 -8.95 6.89 -18.04
N GLY A 31 -8.12 6.00 -17.52
CA GLY A 31 -6.96 5.49 -18.25
C GLY A 31 -6.05 4.62 -17.41
N LYS A 32 -4.74 4.66 -17.69
CA LYS A 32 -3.69 3.99 -16.93
C LYS A 32 -3.07 4.95 -15.92
N SER A 33 -2.82 4.42 -14.73
CA SER A 33 -2.10 5.09 -13.65
C SER A 33 -0.82 4.33 -13.32
N ASN A 34 0.21 5.07 -12.96
CA ASN A 34 1.41 4.56 -12.32
C ASN A 34 1.70 5.40 -11.08
N MET A 35 1.68 4.76 -9.93
CA MET A 35 1.99 5.37 -8.64
C MET A 35 3.17 4.61 -8.01
N THR A 36 4.36 5.19 -8.05
CA THR A 36 5.61 4.54 -7.60
C THR A 36 6.16 5.22 -6.36
N MET A 37 6.47 4.42 -5.35
CA MET A 37 7.12 4.86 -4.12
C MET A 37 8.57 4.35 -4.07
N GLU A 38 9.47 5.14 -3.51
CA GLU A 38 10.89 4.83 -3.35
C GLU A 38 11.27 4.70 -1.87
N ASN A 39 12.11 3.72 -1.54
CA ASN A 39 12.56 3.42 -0.18
C ASN A 39 11.39 3.34 0.81
N CYS A 40 10.40 2.51 0.47
CA CYS A 40 9.26 2.23 1.32
C CYS A 40 9.71 1.49 2.58
N HIS A 41 9.61 2.14 3.73
CA HIS A 41 9.74 1.51 5.03
C HIS A 41 8.37 1.05 5.50
N ILE A 42 8.09 -0.24 5.43
CA ILE A 42 6.82 -0.82 5.86
C ILE A 42 7.00 -1.40 7.25
N GLN A 43 6.09 -1.05 8.16
CA GLN A 43 6.02 -1.62 9.51
C GLN A 43 4.74 -2.43 9.64
N LEU A 44 4.89 -3.68 10.04
CA LEU A 44 3.80 -4.60 10.30
C LEU A 44 3.81 -4.96 11.78
N LYS A 45 2.65 -4.83 12.43
CA LYS A 45 2.45 -5.25 13.81
C LYS A 45 1.24 -6.15 13.89
N TRP A 46 1.39 -7.32 14.49
CA TRP A 46 0.27 -8.23 14.65
C TRP A 46 0.24 -8.91 16.02
N THR A 47 -0.98 -9.23 16.44
CA THR A 47 -1.30 -9.98 17.66
C THR A 47 -2.01 -11.26 17.31
N GLY A 48 -1.98 -12.20 18.22
CA GLY A 48 -2.52 -13.53 18.01
C GLY A 48 -2.35 -14.39 19.25
N LYS A 49 -2.70 -15.66 19.12
CA LYS A 49 -2.67 -16.64 20.20
C LYS A 49 -2.14 -17.98 19.70
N LEU A 50 -1.59 -18.77 20.60
CA LEU A 50 -1.25 -20.16 20.30
C LEU A 50 -2.52 -21.01 20.30
N VAL A 51 -2.65 -21.86 19.30
CA VAL A 51 -3.73 -22.84 19.16
C VAL A 51 -3.14 -24.22 18.93
N GLU A 52 -3.69 -25.22 19.58
CA GLU A 52 -3.28 -26.61 19.40
C GLU A 52 -4.04 -27.22 18.22
N LYS A 53 -3.31 -27.82 17.29
CA LYS A 53 -3.85 -28.56 16.14
C LYS A 53 -3.02 -29.84 15.97
N ALA A 54 -3.67 -31.01 16.06
CA ALA A 54 -3.04 -32.33 15.89
C ALA A 54 -1.76 -32.53 16.74
N GLY A 55 -1.81 -32.13 18.02
CA GLY A 55 -0.69 -32.28 18.97
C GLY A 55 0.49 -31.32 18.74
N LYS A 56 0.36 -30.36 17.83
CA LYS A 56 1.33 -29.28 17.62
C LYS A 56 0.69 -27.92 17.91
N GLN A 57 1.49 -26.98 18.43
CA GLN A 57 1.06 -25.59 18.63
C GLN A 57 1.33 -24.76 17.37
N PHE A 58 0.34 -23.99 16.94
CA PHE A 58 0.42 -23.05 15.82
C PHE A 58 0.07 -21.65 16.32
N TYR A 59 0.58 -20.61 15.66
CA TYR A 59 0.24 -19.24 16.00
C TYR A 59 -0.93 -18.75 15.13
N GLN A 60 -2.07 -18.45 15.74
CA GLN A 60 -3.20 -17.87 15.04
C GLN A 60 -3.12 -16.35 15.09
N VAL A 61 -3.07 -15.70 13.93
CA VAL A 61 -3.04 -14.23 13.82
C VAL A 61 -4.47 -13.68 13.94
N ASP A 62 -4.71 -12.78 14.90
CA ASP A 62 -6.03 -12.18 15.14
C ASP A 62 -6.17 -10.78 14.52
N LYS A 63 -5.14 -9.94 14.68
CA LYS A 63 -5.15 -8.56 14.20
C LYS A 63 -3.79 -8.22 13.60
N LEU A 64 -3.80 -7.59 12.43
CA LEU A 64 -2.62 -6.99 11.81
C LEU A 64 -2.87 -5.50 11.56
N LYS A 65 -1.85 -4.70 11.85
CA LYS A 65 -1.77 -3.29 11.49
C LYS A 65 -0.54 -3.09 10.61
N ALA A 66 -0.71 -2.30 9.57
CA ALA A 66 0.36 -1.88 8.67
C ALA A 66 0.49 -0.38 8.69
N THR A 67 1.72 0.12 8.66
CA THR A 67 2.04 1.50 8.33
C THR A 67 3.20 1.50 7.33
N PHE A 68 3.37 2.58 6.59
CA PHE A 68 4.54 2.75 5.76
C PHE A 68 4.95 4.21 5.69
N ASP A 69 6.22 4.46 5.39
CA ASP A 69 6.73 5.75 4.97
C ASP A 69 7.60 5.56 3.73
N THR A 70 7.76 6.62 2.94
CA THR A 70 8.49 6.60 1.65
C THR A 70 9.30 7.88 1.50
N THR A 71 10.43 7.82 0.81
CA THR A 71 11.25 9.02 0.55
C THR A 71 10.71 9.84 -0.60
N ARG A 72 9.99 9.18 -1.52
CA ARG A 72 9.38 9.82 -2.69
C ARG A 72 8.13 9.08 -3.13
N PHE A 73 7.20 9.81 -3.73
CA PHE A 73 6.00 9.26 -4.36
C PHE A 73 5.80 9.92 -5.73
N HIS A 74 5.98 9.13 -6.79
CA HIS A 74 5.81 9.54 -8.17
C HIS A 74 4.44 9.11 -8.66
N MET A 75 3.78 10.01 -9.39
CA MET A 75 2.44 9.78 -9.90
C MET A 75 2.36 10.13 -11.38
N HIS A 76 1.70 9.28 -12.15
CA HIS A 76 1.36 9.57 -13.53
C HIS A 76 0.00 9.00 -13.89
N PHE A 77 -0.88 9.85 -14.39
CA PHE A 77 -2.22 9.50 -14.86
C PHE A 77 -2.37 9.88 -16.33
N SER A 78 -2.61 8.88 -17.19
CA SER A 78 -2.86 9.10 -18.62
C SER A 78 -4.29 9.55 -18.87
N ASN A 79 -4.56 10.31 -19.94
CA ASN A 79 -5.92 10.66 -20.35
C ASN A 79 -6.71 11.44 -19.28
N LEU A 80 -6.01 12.31 -18.53
CA LEU A 80 -6.66 13.33 -17.73
C LEU A 80 -7.35 14.34 -18.65
N PHE A 81 -8.46 14.92 -18.18
CA PHE A 81 -9.22 15.96 -18.90
C PHE A 81 -9.57 15.58 -20.35
N ASN A 82 -9.97 14.32 -20.56
CA ASN A 82 -10.30 13.77 -21.88
C ASN A 82 -9.15 13.88 -22.90
N GLY A 83 -7.90 13.81 -22.43
CA GLY A 83 -6.71 13.82 -23.28
C GLY A 83 -6.14 15.20 -23.57
N ASP A 84 -6.62 16.25 -22.92
CA ASP A 84 -5.98 17.56 -22.99
C ASP A 84 -4.57 17.49 -22.40
N LYS A 85 -3.57 17.60 -23.28
CA LYS A 85 -2.17 17.42 -22.92
C LYS A 85 -1.68 18.51 -21.96
N ALA A 86 -2.07 19.76 -22.17
CA ALA A 86 -1.60 20.86 -21.33
C ALA A 86 -2.15 20.74 -19.91
N LEU A 87 -3.44 20.47 -19.77
CA LEU A 87 -4.07 20.25 -18.46
C LEU A 87 -3.56 18.98 -17.78
N GLY A 88 -3.41 17.89 -18.56
CA GLY A 88 -2.91 16.62 -18.05
C GLY A 88 -1.47 16.70 -17.56
N ASP A 89 -0.57 17.31 -18.32
CA ASP A 89 0.84 17.47 -17.95
C ASP A 89 0.97 18.37 -16.70
N ASN A 90 0.26 19.51 -16.67
CA ASN A 90 0.26 20.41 -15.51
C ASN A 90 -0.30 19.75 -14.25
N MET A 91 -1.36 18.93 -14.38
CA MET A 91 -1.93 18.22 -13.24
C MET A 91 -0.98 17.13 -12.73
N ASN A 92 -0.35 16.36 -13.62
CA ASN A 92 0.66 15.40 -13.20
C ASN A 92 1.83 16.08 -12.49
N GLN A 93 2.30 17.23 -13.00
CA GLN A 93 3.32 18.01 -12.32
C GLN A 93 2.87 18.47 -10.93
N PHE A 94 1.67 19.05 -10.82
CA PHE A 94 1.09 19.45 -9.54
C PHE A 94 1.05 18.30 -8.53
N LEU A 95 0.61 17.11 -8.94
CA LEU A 95 0.57 15.94 -8.08
C LEU A 95 1.98 15.56 -7.58
N ASN A 96 2.98 15.57 -8.46
CA ASN A 96 4.35 15.21 -8.11
C ASN A 96 5.07 16.26 -7.26
N ASP A 97 4.74 17.55 -7.43
CA ASP A 97 5.28 18.64 -6.62
C ASP A 97 4.70 18.59 -5.20
N ASN A 98 3.40 18.25 -5.09
CA ASN A 98 2.67 18.18 -3.82
C ASN A 98 2.56 16.76 -3.26
N TRP A 99 3.43 15.85 -3.69
CA TRP A 99 3.30 14.41 -3.44
C TRP A 99 3.11 14.03 -1.96
N GLN A 100 3.68 14.79 -1.02
CA GLN A 100 3.57 14.52 0.41
C GLN A 100 2.14 14.70 0.91
N ASP A 101 1.47 15.77 0.47
CA ASP A 101 0.08 16.04 0.84
C ASP A 101 -0.86 15.09 0.12
N ILE A 102 -0.59 14.79 -1.16
CA ILE A 102 -1.35 13.76 -1.88
C ILE A 102 -1.21 12.40 -1.20
N LEU A 103 0.00 12.05 -0.78
CA LEU A 103 0.22 10.79 -0.07
C LEU A 103 -0.53 10.76 1.25
N LYS A 104 -0.62 11.86 2.02
CA LYS A 104 -1.42 11.89 3.26
C LYS A 104 -2.88 11.54 3.01
N GLU A 105 -3.47 12.02 1.92
CA GLU A 105 -4.84 11.70 1.53
C GLU A 105 -5.01 10.25 1.06
N LEU A 106 -4.06 9.73 0.28
CA LEU A 106 -4.12 8.39 -0.30
C LEU A 106 -3.65 7.27 0.65
N LYS A 107 -2.83 7.60 1.65
CA LYS A 107 -2.18 6.65 2.57
C LYS A 107 -3.17 5.71 3.26
N PRO A 108 -4.34 6.14 3.77
CA PRO A 108 -5.32 5.23 4.37
C PRO A 108 -5.77 4.13 3.40
N SER A 109 -6.09 4.49 2.15
CA SER A 109 -6.54 3.55 1.11
C SER A 109 -5.42 2.59 0.69
N ILE A 110 -4.19 3.10 0.54
CA ILE A 110 -3.01 2.29 0.20
C ILE A 110 -2.71 1.30 1.34
N VAL A 111 -2.69 1.78 2.59
CA VAL A 111 -2.48 0.92 3.77
C VAL A 111 -3.55 -0.15 3.86
N ALA A 112 -4.83 0.19 3.66
CA ALA A 112 -5.92 -0.78 3.73
C ALA A 112 -5.76 -1.90 2.69
N ALA A 113 -5.38 -1.56 1.45
CA ALA A 113 -5.12 -2.53 0.39
C ALA A 113 -3.95 -3.46 0.76
N PHE A 114 -2.82 -2.91 1.20
CA PHE A 114 -1.67 -3.71 1.60
C PHE A 114 -1.90 -4.53 2.86
N ALA A 115 -2.64 -4.01 3.85
CA ALA A 115 -2.95 -4.73 5.08
C ALA A 115 -3.71 -6.03 4.81
N GLN A 116 -4.62 -6.05 3.85
CA GLN A 116 -5.32 -7.28 3.44
C GLN A 116 -4.37 -8.32 2.84
N ILE A 117 -3.43 -7.86 1.99
CA ILE A 117 -2.40 -8.72 1.39
C ILE A 117 -1.49 -9.29 2.48
N PHE A 118 -0.98 -8.43 3.37
CA PHE A 118 -0.09 -8.85 4.45
C PHE A 118 -0.80 -9.78 5.44
N GLN A 119 -2.04 -9.50 5.81
CA GLN A 119 -2.83 -10.41 6.67
C GLN A 119 -2.87 -11.81 6.07
N ARG A 120 -3.16 -11.93 4.77
CA ARG A 120 -3.22 -13.24 4.10
C ARG A 120 -1.88 -13.95 4.08
N VAL A 121 -0.79 -13.23 3.79
CA VAL A 121 0.56 -13.80 3.78
C VAL A 121 0.97 -14.26 5.17
N VAL A 122 0.84 -13.40 6.18
CA VAL A 122 1.24 -13.66 7.57
C VAL A 122 0.43 -14.82 8.14
N THR A 123 -0.90 -14.81 7.98
CA THR A 123 -1.76 -15.93 8.43
C THR A 123 -1.36 -17.25 7.78
N ASN A 124 -1.14 -17.27 6.47
CA ASN A 124 -0.77 -18.51 5.76
C ASN A 124 0.56 -19.11 6.24
N VAL A 125 1.54 -18.29 6.65
CA VAL A 125 2.81 -18.76 7.21
C VAL A 125 2.56 -19.42 8.57
N PHE A 126 1.91 -18.72 9.49
CA PHE A 126 1.73 -19.21 10.86
C PHE A 126 0.72 -20.36 10.98
N ASP A 127 -0.20 -20.52 10.01
CA ASP A 127 -1.11 -21.67 9.97
C ASP A 127 -0.44 -22.96 9.49
N LYS A 128 0.68 -22.87 8.76
CA LYS A 128 1.36 -24.03 8.17
C LYS A 128 2.60 -24.47 8.95
N VAL A 129 3.21 -23.56 9.71
CA VAL A 129 4.46 -23.83 10.43
C VAL A 129 4.19 -23.92 11.94
N PRO A 130 4.49 -25.05 12.59
CA PRO A 130 4.41 -25.17 14.04
C PRO A 130 5.25 -24.12 14.75
N TYR A 131 4.74 -23.57 15.85
CA TYR A 131 5.35 -22.44 16.55
C TYR A 131 6.78 -22.73 17.02
N ALA A 132 7.06 -23.96 17.45
CA ALA A 132 8.40 -24.38 17.89
C ALA A 132 9.44 -24.37 16.76
N GLU A 133 9.02 -24.50 15.50
CA GLU A 133 9.92 -24.55 14.32
C GLU A 133 10.26 -23.13 13.81
N LEU A 134 9.59 -22.08 14.31
CA LEU A 134 9.79 -20.69 13.85
C LEU A 134 10.99 -19.97 14.49
N TYR A 135 11.54 -20.51 15.58
CA TYR A 135 12.59 -19.86 16.39
C TYR A 135 13.84 -20.74 16.59
N GLN A 136 14.07 -21.69 15.67
CA GLN A 136 15.31 -22.49 15.65
C GLN A 136 16.47 -21.74 15.01
#